data_AF-A0A9D1KCB5-F1
#
_entry.id   AF-A0A9D1KCB5-F1
#
_cell.length_a   1.000
_cell.length_b   1.000
_cell.length_c   1.000
_cell.angle_alpha   90.00
_cell.angle_beta   90.00
_cell.angle_gamma   90.00
#
_symmetry.space_group_name_H-M   'P 1'
#
loop_
_entity.id
_entity.type
_entity.pdbx_description
1 polymer ?
#
loop_
_entity_poly.entity_id
_entity_poly.type
_entity_poly.pdbx_seq_one_letter_code
_entity_poly.pdbx_strand_id
1 'polypeptide(L)'
;AKKGLFLRNSEVLEKARTIDTVIFDKTGTLTYGNLKVFKTYNYSNYKDNDLINIVSNIEKNSSHPISTAFKVKKKLEVTNFKTINGKGIKASINKKVYYLGNNSLLKDLKIKDNYKEDYNNLINNGCSIIYVIEDNNIIGLIGVKDIVRSNVKSVIKKFNDNNIEVIMLTGDNEVTAGIIAKELGITKVISNVLPKKKASTIKDLVSKGRKVIMVGDGINDAPALVNATIGISVNDGTDVAMDSADVILMNNDISNILDLIKISKKAYLIIKENLFWAFFYNLLMIPIAMGLLENYGISMSPMFASIAMTISSLTVVINSLRLSKMNL
;
A
#
# COMPACT_ATOMS: atom_id res chain seq x y z
N ALA A 1 -1.94 -18.55 0.96
CA ALA A 1 -2.30 -18.91 2.34
C ALA A 1 -1.12 -18.86 3.32
N LYS A 2 -0.17 -19.82 3.34
CA LYS A 2 0.93 -19.86 4.34
C LYS A 2 1.78 -18.56 4.44
N LYS A 3 1.88 -17.81 3.35
CA LYS A 3 2.59 -16.52 3.26
C LYS A 3 1.72 -15.29 3.52
N GLY A 4 0.55 -15.46 4.12
CA GLY A 4 -0.37 -14.36 4.42
C GLY A 4 -0.99 -13.68 3.19
N LEU A 5 -0.99 -14.35 2.04
CA LEU A 5 -1.68 -13.90 0.82
C LEU A 5 -2.95 -14.73 0.64
N PHE A 6 -4.09 -14.04 0.54
CA PHE A 6 -5.37 -14.62 0.14
C PHE A 6 -5.68 -14.19 -1.30
N LEU A 7 -5.79 -15.17 -2.19
CA LEU A 7 -6.05 -14.98 -3.62
C LEU A 7 -7.52 -15.27 -3.86
N ARG A 8 -8.27 -14.33 -4.45
CA ARG A 8 -9.69 -14.56 -4.78
C ARG A 8 -9.83 -15.42 -6.02
N ASN A 9 -8.99 -15.16 -7.03
CA ASN A 9 -9.04 -15.82 -8.33
C ASN A 9 -7.69 -16.48 -8.66
N SER A 10 -7.73 -17.62 -9.34
CA SER A 10 -6.53 -18.34 -9.80
C SER A 10 -5.77 -17.59 -10.89
N GLU A 11 -6.45 -16.78 -11.70
CA GLU A 11 -5.83 -15.93 -12.75
C GLU A 11 -4.75 -14.99 -12.21
N VAL A 12 -4.85 -14.59 -10.94
CA VAL A 12 -3.86 -13.74 -10.30
C VAL A 12 -2.49 -14.41 -10.29
N LEU A 13 -2.45 -15.72 -10.00
CA LEU A 13 -1.21 -16.49 -10.03
C LEU A 13 -0.63 -16.58 -11.44
N GLU A 14 -1.42 -16.44 -12.50
CA GLU A 14 -0.88 -16.42 -13.86
C GLU A 14 -0.39 -15.01 -14.25
N LYS A 15 -1.14 -13.97 -13.90
CA LYS A 15 -0.80 -12.57 -14.21
C LYS A 15 0.44 -12.10 -13.45
N ALA A 16 0.62 -12.52 -12.20
CA ALA A 16 1.66 -12.02 -11.30
C ALA A 16 3.10 -12.20 -11.82
N ARG A 17 3.37 -13.23 -12.64
CA ARG A 17 4.71 -13.47 -13.21
C ARG A 17 5.15 -12.40 -14.20
N THR A 18 4.19 -11.72 -14.81
CA THR A 18 4.40 -10.73 -15.88
C THR A 18 4.51 -9.31 -15.36
N ILE A 19 4.31 -9.11 -14.06
CA ILE A 19 4.33 -7.79 -13.42
C ILE A 19 5.71 -7.15 -13.57
N ASP A 20 5.70 -5.90 -14.00
CA ASP A 20 6.89 -5.06 -14.19
C ASP A 20 6.85 -3.78 -13.34
N THR A 21 5.68 -3.44 -12.79
CA THR A 21 5.44 -2.19 -12.08
C THR A 21 4.57 -2.45 -10.85
N VAL A 22 4.96 -1.89 -9.70
CA VAL A 22 4.17 -1.90 -8.47
C VAL A 22 3.91 -0.48 -8.03
N ILE A 23 2.64 -0.16 -7.83
CA ILE A 23 2.18 1.16 -7.43
C ILE A 23 1.62 1.04 -6.02
N PHE A 24 2.18 1.83 -5.11
CA PHE A 24 1.71 1.90 -3.73
C PHE A 24 0.95 3.19 -3.51
N ASP A 25 -0.25 3.09 -2.92
CA ASP A 25 -0.78 4.24 -2.20
C ASP A 25 0.16 4.60 -1.04
N LYS A 26 0.20 5.88 -0.68
CA LYS A 26 1.02 6.32 0.45
C LYS A 26 0.38 5.96 1.79
N THR A 27 -0.84 6.44 2.03
CA THR A 27 -1.46 6.43 3.36
C THR A 27 -1.97 5.03 3.64
N GLY A 28 -1.71 4.48 4.83
CA GLY A 28 -2.17 3.15 5.25
C GLY A 28 -1.52 1.95 4.54
N THR A 29 -0.91 2.19 3.38
CA THR A 29 -0.11 1.21 2.63
C THR A 29 1.39 1.36 2.94
N LEU A 30 2.09 2.39 2.42
CA LEU A 30 3.51 2.62 2.78
C LEU A 30 3.68 3.09 4.23
N THR A 31 2.63 3.69 4.78
CA THR A 31 2.55 4.14 6.16
C THR A 31 1.54 3.30 6.95
N TYR A 32 1.47 3.51 8.27
CA TYR A 32 0.48 2.84 9.12
C TYR A 32 -0.92 3.45 9.07
N GLY A 33 -1.13 4.55 8.33
CA GLY A 33 -2.42 5.23 8.23
C GLY A 33 -2.81 6.00 9.50
N ASN A 34 -1.88 6.14 10.45
CA ASN A 34 -2.12 6.71 11.77
C ASN A 34 -1.18 7.89 11.98
N LEU A 35 -1.73 9.10 11.92
CA LEU A 35 -0.96 10.32 12.18
C LEU A 35 -0.44 10.30 13.62
N LYS A 36 0.80 10.74 13.81
CA LYS A 36 1.38 10.99 15.14
C LYS A 36 2.09 12.34 15.15
N VAL A 37 2.19 12.91 16.35
CA VAL A 37 3.03 14.08 16.58
C VAL A 37 4.49 13.69 16.34
N PHE A 38 5.12 14.36 15.36
CA PHE A 38 6.53 14.20 15.06
C PHE A 38 7.38 15.12 15.94
N LYS A 39 7.03 16.41 15.96
CA LYS A 39 7.75 17.42 16.71
C LYS A 39 6.82 18.57 17.06
N THR A 40 7.04 19.12 18.25
CA THR A 40 6.35 20.31 18.75
C THR A 40 7.40 21.38 19.02
N TYR A 41 7.18 22.57 18.47
CA TYR A 41 7.87 23.78 18.89
C TYR A 41 6.92 24.54 19.81
N ASN A 42 7.34 24.77 21.04
CA ASN A 42 6.55 25.43 22.06
C ASN A 42 7.17 26.80 22.35
N TYR A 43 6.40 27.86 22.10
CA TYR A 43 6.82 29.25 22.31
C TYR A 43 6.16 29.86 23.54
N SER A 44 5.41 29.06 24.28
CA SER A 44 4.66 29.47 25.45
C SER A 44 5.42 29.18 26.74
N ASN A 45 4.86 29.64 27.87
CA ASN A 45 5.33 29.29 29.20
C ASN A 45 4.77 27.94 29.70
N TYR A 46 3.95 27.24 28.91
CA TYR A 46 3.45 25.92 29.28
C TYR A 46 4.55 24.88 29.13
N LYS A 47 4.47 23.80 29.91
CA LYS A 47 5.24 22.59 29.61
C LYS A 47 4.70 21.98 28.32
N ASP A 48 5.56 21.33 27.53
CA ASP A 48 5.16 20.71 26.26
C ASP A 48 3.98 19.75 26.40
N ASN A 49 3.96 18.97 27.49
CA ASN A 49 2.86 18.06 27.80
C ASN A 49 1.53 18.78 28.03
N ASP A 50 1.55 19.98 28.62
CA ASP A 50 0.35 20.77 28.89
C ASP A 50 -0.18 21.40 27.60
N LEU A 51 0.71 21.94 26.76
CA LEU A 51 0.35 22.45 25.43
C LEU A 51 -0.27 21.34 24.57
N ILE A 52 0.36 20.17 24.51
CA ILE A 52 -0.18 19.00 23.78
C ILE A 52 -1.51 18.55 24.38
N ASN A 53 -1.69 18.61 25.70
CA ASN A 53 -2.96 18.24 26.33
C ASN A 53 -4.08 19.25 26.02
N ILE A 54 -3.78 20.54 25.93
CA ILE A 54 -4.73 21.57 25.46
C ILE A 54 -5.16 21.26 24.03
N VAL A 55 -4.19 21.07 23.12
CA VAL A 55 -4.44 20.74 21.71
C VAL A 55 -5.26 19.46 21.59
N SER A 56 -4.89 18.42 22.33
CA SER A 56 -5.61 17.14 22.36
C SER A 56 -7.07 17.26 22.77
N ASN A 57 -7.39 18.10 23.75
CA ASN A 57 -8.78 18.28 24.20
C ASN A 57 -9.61 19.03 23.16
N ILE A 58 -9.02 20.01 22.45
CA ILE A 58 -9.72 20.75 21.40
C ILE A 58 -9.94 19.85 20.17
N GLU A 59 -8.90 19.15 19.71
CA GLU A 59 -8.95 18.26 18.55
C GLU A 59 -9.86 17.05 18.75
N LYS A 60 -10.08 16.59 20.00
CA LYS A 60 -11.00 15.48 20.28
C LYS A 60 -12.43 15.74 19.79
N ASN A 61 -12.84 17.01 19.72
CA ASN A 61 -14.17 17.40 19.21
C ASN A 61 -14.21 17.55 17.68
N SER A 62 -13.07 17.37 16.99
CA SER A 62 -12.93 17.44 15.54
C SER A 62 -13.07 16.06 14.90
N SER A 63 -13.79 15.99 13.79
CA SER A 63 -13.89 14.79 12.94
C SER A 63 -12.73 14.66 11.95
N HIS A 64 -11.76 15.57 11.97
CA HIS A 64 -10.63 15.57 11.03
C HIS A 64 -9.62 14.46 11.38
N PRO A 65 -9.04 13.73 10.40
CA PRO A 65 -8.06 12.67 10.66
C PRO A 65 -6.86 13.08 11.54
N ILE A 66 -6.48 14.36 11.53
CA ILE A 66 -5.43 14.93 12.39
C ILE A 66 -5.72 14.72 13.89
N SER A 67 -6.99 14.68 14.30
CA SER A 67 -7.35 14.50 15.70
C SER A 67 -6.83 13.17 16.28
N THR A 68 -6.66 12.15 15.42
CA THR A 68 -6.11 10.84 15.79
C THR A 68 -4.66 10.90 16.26
N ALA A 69 -3.91 11.95 15.88
CA ALA A 69 -2.52 12.16 16.32
C ALA A 69 -2.42 12.55 17.79
N PHE A 70 -3.53 12.98 18.38
CA PHE A 70 -3.57 13.55 19.71
C PHE A 70 -4.30 12.64 20.69
N LYS A 71 -3.74 12.47 21.89
CA LYS A 71 -4.34 11.65 22.96
C LYS A 71 -4.50 12.50 24.20
N VAL A 72 -5.75 12.63 24.65
CA VAL A 72 -6.09 13.35 25.88
C VAL A 72 -5.52 12.61 27.09
N LYS A 73 -4.60 13.24 27.81
CA LYS A 73 -4.04 12.71 29.07
C LYS A 73 -4.88 13.15 30.27
N LYS A 74 -5.29 14.43 30.29
CA LYS A 74 -6.12 15.03 31.33
C LYS A 74 -7.29 15.76 30.67
N LYS A 75 -8.51 15.42 31.07
CA LYS A 75 -9.73 16.02 30.53
C LYS A 75 -9.80 17.50 30.93
N LEU A 76 -9.98 18.37 29.95
CA LEU A 76 -10.24 19.79 30.13
C LEU A 76 -11.65 20.09 29.63
N GLU A 77 -12.31 21.07 30.23
CA GLU A 77 -13.61 21.53 29.77
C GLU A 77 -13.41 22.46 28.56
N VAL A 78 -13.90 22.01 27.40
CA VAL A 78 -13.82 22.74 26.13
C VAL A 78 -15.19 23.32 25.84
N THR A 79 -15.25 24.65 25.72
CA THR A 79 -16.46 25.40 25.39
C THR A 79 -16.29 26.14 24.06
N ASN A 80 -17.40 26.61 23.48
CA ASN A 80 -17.40 27.42 22.24
C ASN A 80 -16.63 26.81 21.06
N PHE A 81 -16.68 25.48 20.92
CA PHE A 81 -16.04 24.79 19.80
C PHE A 81 -16.69 25.17 18.47
N LYS A 82 -15.88 25.54 17.48
CA LYS A 82 -16.31 25.87 16.13
C LYS A 82 -15.28 25.44 15.09
N THR A 83 -15.74 24.76 14.06
CA THR A 83 -14.93 24.41 12.89
C THR A 83 -14.88 25.57 11.90
N ILE A 84 -13.67 25.88 11.40
CA ILE A 84 -13.41 26.87 10.36
C ILE A 84 -13.00 26.11 9.10
N ASN A 85 -13.96 25.92 8.19
CA ASN A 85 -13.81 25.07 7.00
C ASN A 85 -12.52 25.37 6.23
N GLY A 86 -11.71 24.33 6.01
CA GLY A 86 -10.46 24.40 5.25
C GLY A 86 -9.30 25.15 5.95
N LYS A 87 -9.49 25.64 7.17
CA LYS A 87 -8.49 26.46 7.88
C LYS A 87 -8.11 25.89 9.24
N GLY A 88 -9.09 25.43 10.03
CA GLY A 88 -8.81 24.92 11.37
C GLY A 88 -10.03 24.88 12.28
N ILE A 89 -9.80 24.98 13.58
CA ILE A 89 -10.80 24.94 14.64
C ILE A 89 -10.54 26.04 15.68
N LYS A 90 -11.61 26.49 16.32
CA LYS A 90 -11.60 27.47 17.41
C LYS A 90 -12.28 26.85 18.63
N ALA A 91 -11.74 27.07 19.82
CA ALA A 91 -12.40 26.69 21.07
C ALA A 91 -11.93 27.55 22.24
N SER A 92 -12.59 27.39 23.39
CA SER A 92 -12.23 28.07 24.63
C SER A 92 -12.00 27.09 25.77
N ILE A 93 -10.92 27.29 26.53
CA ILE A 93 -10.58 26.53 27.74
C ILE A 93 -10.20 27.54 28.82
N ASN A 94 -10.76 27.41 30.02
CA ASN A 94 -10.50 28.32 31.16
C ASN A 94 -10.61 29.81 30.80
N LYS A 95 -11.64 30.19 30.03
CA LYS A 95 -11.89 31.55 29.50
C LYS A 95 -10.87 32.08 28.48
N LYS A 96 -9.82 31.33 28.14
CA LYS A 96 -8.89 31.68 27.06
C LYS A 96 -9.37 31.15 25.72
N VAL A 97 -9.08 31.88 24.63
CA VAL A 97 -9.49 31.50 23.28
C VAL A 97 -8.30 30.89 22.52
N TYR A 98 -8.52 29.69 21.98
CA TYR A 98 -7.53 28.97 21.19
C TYR A 98 -7.99 28.80 19.74
N TYR A 99 -7.02 28.91 18.84
CA TYR A 99 -7.18 28.57 17.43
C TYR A 99 -6.12 27.53 17.05
N LEU A 100 -6.55 26.46 16.39
CA LEU A 100 -5.67 25.43 15.84
C LEU A 100 -5.89 25.36 14.33
N GLY A 101 -4.85 25.48 13.51
CA GLY A 101 -5.06 25.44 12.07
C GLY A 101 -3.83 25.63 11.20
N ASN A 102 -4.06 25.74 9.89
CA ASN A 102 -3.02 25.90 8.88
C ASN A 102 -2.64 27.39 8.67
N ASN A 103 -1.71 27.65 7.75
CA ASN A 103 -1.25 29.00 7.42
C ASN A 103 -2.38 29.93 6.92
N SER A 104 -3.46 29.41 6.34
CA SER A 104 -4.60 30.22 5.92
C SER A 104 -5.34 30.83 7.11
N LEU A 105 -5.37 30.14 8.26
CA LEU A 105 -5.96 30.66 9.49
C LEU A 105 -5.17 31.85 10.06
N LEU A 106 -3.83 31.81 9.98
CA LEU A 106 -2.98 32.93 10.40
C LEU A 106 -3.26 34.19 9.58
N LYS A 107 -3.46 34.03 8.26
CA LYS A 107 -3.79 35.15 7.36
C LYS A 107 -5.13 35.79 7.71
N ASP A 108 -6.15 34.97 8.00
CA ASP A 108 -7.47 35.45 8.43
C ASP A 108 -7.40 36.25 9.73
N LEU A 109 -6.61 35.76 10.69
CA LEU A 109 -6.42 36.41 11.99
C LEU A 109 -5.44 37.60 11.91
N LYS A 110 -4.84 37.85 10.75
CA LYS A 110 -3.81 38.88 10.51
C LYS A 110 -2.63 38.77 11.48
N ILE A 111 -2.26 37.54 11.85
CA ILE A 111 -1.14 37.25 12.74
C ILE A 111 0.12 37.10 11.90
N LYS A 112 1.18 37.82 12.27
CA LYS A 112 2.49 37.71 11.61
C LYS A 112 3.18 36.43 12.09
N ASP A 113 3.57 35.58 11.14
CA ASP A 113 4.37 34.40 11.42
C ASP A 113 5.85 34.77 11.58
N ASN A 114 6.32 34.74 12.82
CA ASN A 114 7.73 34.96 13.19
C ASN A 114 8.55 33.66 13.23
N TYR A 115 7.93 32.49 13.00
CA TYR A 115 8.53 31.17 13.21
C TYR A 115 8.67 30.38 11.89
N LYS A 116 8.92 31.09 10.79
CA LYS A 116 9.02 30.50 9.45
C LYS A 116 10.10 29.44 9.32
N GLU A 117 11.21 29.56 10.07
CA GLU A 117 12.28 28.57 10.04
C GLU A 117 11.83 27.23 10.61
N ASP A 118 11.17 27.24 11.76
CA ASP A 118 10.60 26.03 12.39
C ASP A 118 9.50 25.42 11.52
N TYR A 119 8.68 26.26 10.88
CA TYR A 119 7.70 25.83 9.87
C TYR A 119 8.36 25.12 8.69
N ASN A 120 9.39 25.73 8.09
CA ASN A 120 10.12 25.13 6.97
C ASN A 120 10.81 23.82 7.39
N ASN A 121 11.33 23.72 8.61
CA ASN A 121 11.91 22.49 9.12
C ASN A 121 10.86 21.36 9.19
N LEU A 122 9.65 21.64 9.71
CA LEU A 122 8.57 20.65 9.71
C LEU A 122 8.11 20.27 8.30
N ILE A 123 8.01 21.22 7.36
CA ILE A 123 7.67 20.93 5.96
C ILE A 123 8.71 20.00 5.35
N ASN A 124 10.00 20.30 5.54
CA ASN A 124 11.10 19.51 5.01
C ASN A 124 11.17 18.09 5.60
N ASN A 125 10.50 17.85 6.72
CA ASN A 125 10.33 16.53 7.32
C ASN A 125 9.01 15.83 6.92
N GLY A 126 8.29 16.39 5.94
CA GLY A 126 7.05 15.85 5.40
C GLY A 126 5.86 15.97 6.35
N CYS A 127 5.88 16.93 7.28
CA CYS A 127 4.80 17.10 8.25
C CYS A 127 3.65 17.96 7.71
N SER A 128 2.43 17.58 8.08
CA SER A 128 1.30 18.49 8.15
C SER A 128 1.45 19.34 9.40
N ILE A 129 1.33 20.66 9.27
CA ILE A 129 1.67 21.60 10.34
C ILE A 129 0.42 22.28 10.87
N ILE A 130 0.34 22.35 12.20
CA ILE A 130 -0.75 22.98 12.95
C ILE A 130 -0.14 24.11 13.77
N TYR A 131 -0.59 25.34 13.51
CA TYR A 131 -0.36 26.47 14.38
C TYR A 131 -1.26 26.38 15.60
N VAL A 132 -0.67 26.60 16.78
CA VAL A 132 -1.39 26.74 18.04
C VAL A 132 -1.36 28.20 18.44
N ILE A 133 -2.53 28.82 18.52
CA ILE A 133 -2.68 30.25 18.77
C ILE A 133 -3.53 30.42 20.02
N GLU A 134 -3.06 31.22 20.96
CA GLU A 134 -3.78 31.64 22.17
C GLU A 134 -3.86 33.17 22.17
N ASP A 135 -5.07 33.71 22.32
CA ASP A 135 -5.33 35.17 22.42
C ASP A 135 -4.56 35.99 21.35
N ASN A 136 -4.64 35.54 20.09
CA ASN A 136 -3.97 36.08 18.89
C ASN A 136 -2.44 35.99 18.83
N ASN A 137 -1.80 35.23 19.73
CA ASN A 137 -0.36 34.98 19.68
C ASN A 137 -0.09 33.52 19.31
N ILE A 138 0.90 33.28 18.44
CA ILE A 138 1.37 31.92 18.13
C ILE A 138 2.13 31.40 19.36
N ILE A 139 1.55 30.42 20.02
CA ILE A 139 2.12 29.80 21.23
C ILE A 139 2.78 28.44 20.95
N GLY A 140 2.57 27.89 19.75
CA GLY A 140 3.28 26.69 19.33
C GLY A 140 3.04 26.30 17.89
N LEU A 141 3.86 25.37 17.43
CA LEU A 141 3.81 24.76 16.12
C LEU A 141 3.95 23.25 16.26
N ILE A 142 2.97 22.50 15.76
CA ILE A 142 2.96 21.04 15.88
C ILE A 142 3.00 20.42 14.49
N GLY A 143 4.05 19.65 14.24
CA GLY A 143 4.16 18.81 13.04
C GLY A 143 3.58 17.44 13.32
N VAL A 144 2.56 17.06 12.56
CA VAL A 144 2.02 15.70 12.54
C VAL A 144 2.37 15.04 11.21
N LYS A 145 2.77 13.77 11.25
CA LYS A 145 2.95 12.98 10.03
C LYS A 145 2.56 11.54 10.29
N ASP A 146 2.31 10.83 9.20
CA ASP A 146 2.09 9.39 9.25
C ASP A 146 3.44 8.67 9.35
N ILE A 147 3.47 7.55 10.06
CA ILE A 147 4.69 6.77 10.25
C ILE A 147 4.84 5.80 9.09
N VAL A 148 5.96 5.91 8.40
CA VAL A 148 6.39 4.95 7.39
C VAL A 148 6.67 3.59 8.05
N ARG A 149 6.20 2.51 7.42
CA ARG A 149 6.44 1.15 7.93
C ARG A 149 7.93 0.80 7.86
N SER A 150 8.47 0.19 8.91
CA SER A 150 9.92 -0.03 9.08
C SER A 150 10.54 -0.92 7.98
N ASN A 151 9.79 -1.87 7.43
CA ASN A 151 10.25 -2.79 6.40
C ASN A 151 10.22 -2.20 4.99
N VAL A 152 9.45 -1.14 4.73
CA VAL A 152 9.15 -0.66 3.37
C VAL A 152 10.39 -0.28 2.57
N LYS A 153 11.35 0.41 3.18
CA LYS A 153 12.61 0.77 2.50
C LYS A 153 13.38 -0.44 1.99
N SER A 154 13.44 -1.50 2.80
CA SER A 154 14.10 -2.76 2.40
C SER A 154 13.33 -3.49 1.30
N VAL A 155 11.99 -3.40 1.32
CA VAL A 155 11.11 -4.03 0.34
C VAL A 155 11.22 -3.34 -1.02
N ILE A 156 11.22 -2.00 -1.04
CA ILE A 156 11.41 -1.21 -2.27
C ILE A 156 12.74 -1.54 -2.93
N LYS A 157 13.82 -1.65 -2.13
CA LYS A 157 15.12 -2.10 -2.64
C LYS A 157 15.01 -3.47 -3.31
N LYS A 158 14.36 -4.45 -2.66
CA LYS A 158 14.18 -5.78 -3.25
C LYS A 158 13.34 -5.76 -4.54
N PHE A 159 12.35 -4.88 -4.67
CA PHE A 159 11.62 -4.71 -5.93
C PHE A 159 12.54 -4.21 -7.06
N ASN A 160 13.32 -3.16 -6.78
CA ASN A 160 14.28 -2.62 -7.74
C ASN A 160 15.34 -3.68 -8.13
N ASP A 161 15.86 -4.44 -7.16
CA ASP A 161 16.81 -5.55 -7.40
C ASP A 161 16.20 -6.68 -8.28
N ASN A 162 14.86 -6.77 -8.35
CA ASN A 162 14.13 -7.72 -9.19
C ASN A 162 13.63 -7.09 -10.51
N ASN A 163 14.14 -5.92 -10.89
CA ASN A 163 13.75 -5.15 -12.08
C ASN A 163 12.26 -4.80 -12.13
N ILE A 164 11.65 -4.55 -10.97
CA ILE A 164 10.26 -4.12 -10.85
C ILE A 164 10.26 -2.64 -10.47
N GLU A 165 9.67 -1.78 -11.32
CA GLU A 165 9.57 -0.35 -11.05
C GLU A 165 8.59 -0.09 -9.90
N VAL A 166 9.03 0.63 -8.88
CA VAL A 166 8.17 1.07 -7.78
C VAL A 166 7.73 2.51 -8.00
N ILE A 167 6.42 2.74 -7.96
CA ILE A 167 5.81 4.08 -8.07
C ILE A 167 4.99 4.37 -6.81
N MET A 168 5.14 5.57 -6.25
CA MET A 168 4.24 6.05 -5.20
C MET A 168 3.12 6.89 -5.81
N LEU A 169 1.86 6.58 -5.47
CA LEU A 169 0.68 7.34 -5.86
C LEU A 169 0.10 8.01 -4.61
N THR A 170 -0.12 9.32 -4.63
CA THR A 170 -0.64 10.03 -3.46
C THR A 170 -1.43 11.29 -3.80
N GLY A 171 -2.37 11.63 -2.91
CA GLY A 171 -3.09 12.91 -2.94
C GLY A 171 -2.30 14.06 -2.30
N ASP A 172 -1.20 13.77 -1.60
CA ASP A 172 -0.33 14.78 -1.01
C ASP A 172 0.32 15.66 -2.07
N ASN A 173 0.79 16.84 -1.63
CA ASN A 173 1.54 17.73 -2.49
C ASN A 173 2.90 17.15 -2.90
N GLU A 174 3.46 17.68 -3.98
CA GLU A 174 4.71 17.22 -4.58
C GLU A 174 5.91 17.31 -3.64
N VAL A 175 5.96 18.34 -2.79
CA VAL A 175 7.06 18.54 -1.83
C VAL A 175 7.08 17.41 -0.79
N THR A 176 5.95 17.18 -0.11
CA THR A 176 5.80 16.14 0.91
C THR A 176 6.01 14.75 0.30
N ALA A 177 5.42 14.51 -0.88
CA ALA A 177 5.55 13.26 -1.59
C ALA A 177 7.02 12.99 -2.00
N GLY A 178 7.73 14.01 -2.50
CA GLY A 178 9.15 13.91 -2.87
C GLY A 178 10.06 13.57 -1.68
N ILE A 179 9.79 14.15 -0.51
CA ILE A 179 10.55 13.86 0.72
C ILE A 179 10.40 12.39 1.11
N ILE A 180 9.16 11.89 1.17
CA ILE A 180 8.87 10.50 1.55
C ILE A 180 9.46 9.52 0.53
N ALA A 181 9.32 9.82 -0.76
CA ALA A 181 9.88 9.00 -1.82
C ALA A 181 11.41 8.90 -1.72
N LYS A 182 12.09 10.02 -1.45
CA LYS A 182 13.55 10.05 -1.26
C LYS A 182 13.97 9.25 -0.02
N GLU A 183 13.25 9.36 1.09
CA GLU A 183 13.49 8.57 2.30
C GLU A 183 13.43 7.06 2.03
N LEU A 184 12.44 6.66 1.23
CA LEU A 184 12.12 5.29 0.87
C LEU A 184 12.91 4.73 -0.32
N GLY A 185 13.58 5.57 -1.10
CA GLY A 185 14.29 5.17 -2.33
C GLY A 185 13.36 4.90 -3.52
N ILE A 186 12.19 5.55 -3.56
CA ILE A 186 11.25 5.50 -4.68
C ILE A 186 11.65 6.55 -5.70
N THR A 187 11.89 6.12 -6.95
CA THR A 187 12.36 7.00 -8.02
C THR A 187 11.23 7.76 -8.72
N LYS A 188 10.00 7.24 -8.68
CA LYS A 188 8.86 7.81 -9.40
C LYS A 188 7.67 8.04 -8.48
N VAL A 189 7.16 9.26 -8.52
CA VAL A 189 6.06 9.72 -7.65
C VAL A 189 5.00 10.39 -8.51
N ILE A 190 3.75 10.07 -8.23
CA ILE A 190 2.58 10.72 -8.82
C ILE A 190 1.79 11.34 -7.66
N SER A 191 1.98 12.64 -7.44
CA SER A 191 1.39 13.43 -6.35
C SER A 191 0.21 14.27 -6.81
N ASN A 192 -0.49 14.92 -5.87
CA ASN A 192 -1.68 15.76 -6.12
C ASN A 192 -2.82 15.02 -6.84
N VAL A 193 -2.93 13.70 -6.66
CA VAL A 193 -3.93 12.89 -7.35
C VAL A 193 -5.23 12.82 -6.55
N LEU A 194 -6.31 13.35 -7.13
CA LEU A 194 -7.66 13.18 -6.59
C LEU A 194 -8.11 11.71 -6.70
N PRO A 195 -8.98 11.20 -5.81
CA PRO A 195 -9.46 9.81 -5.85
C PRO A 195 -9.95 9.36 -7.23
N LYS A 196 -10.76 10.18 -7.92
CA LYS A 196 -11.25 9.90 -9.28
C LYS A 196 -10.14 9.78 -10.33
N LYS A 197 -9.01 10.48 -10.14
CA LYS A 197 -7.86 10.44 -11.06
C LYS A 197 -6.88 9.31 -10.77
N LYS A 198 -6.95 8.67 -9.59
CA LYS A 198 -6.12 7.50 -9.29
C LYS A 198 -6.40 6.38 -10.29
N ALA A 199 -7.67 6.02 -10.47
CA ALA A 199 -8.08 4.97 -11.40
C ALA A 199 -7.69 5.26 -12.86
N SER A 200 -7.85 6.50 -13.34
CA SER A 200 -7.43 6.86 -14.70
C SER A 200 -5.92 6.73 -14.88
N THR A 201 -5.14 7.12 -13.88
CA THR A 201 -3.67 6.99 -13.90
C THR A 201 -3.24 5.52 -14.03
N ILE A 202 -3.87 4.63 -13.27
CA ILE A 202 -3.62 3.18 -13.38
C ILE A 202 -4.01 2.67 -14.77
N LYS A 203 -5.19 3.04 -15.25
CA LYS A 203 -5.70 2.65 -16.57
C LYS A 203 -4.77 3.11 -17.70
N ASP A 204 -4.22 4.32 -17.61
CA ASP A 204 -3.28 4.87 -18.59
C ASP A 204 -1.93 4.12 -18.61
N LEU A 205 -1.46 3.62 -17.46
CA LEU A 205 -0.26 2.81 -17.39
C LEU A 205 -0.50 1.41 -17.98
N VAL A 206 -1.64 0.81 -17.66
CA VAL A 206 -2.04 -0.49 -18.19
C VAL A 206 -2.27 -0.43 -19.70
N SER A 207 -2.90 0.64 -20.22
CA SER A 207 -3.14 0.83 -21.66
C SER A 207 -1.84 1.03 -22.45
N LYS A 208 -0.79 1.58 -21.82
CA LYS A 208 0.58 1.64 -22.36
C LYS A 208 1.33 0.30 -22.31
N GLY A 209 0.66 -0.78 -21.91
CA GLY A 209 1.20 -2.14 -21.89
C GLY A 209 1.91 -2.53 -20.59
N ARG A 210 1.97 -1.64 -19.57
CA ARG A 210 2.58 -1.98 -18.26
C ARG A 210 1.73 -3.02 -17.54
N LYS A 211 2.39 -3.90 -16.79
CA LYS A 211 1.76 -4.94 -15.99
C LYS A 211 1.84 -4.53 -14.53
N VAL A 212 0.75 -3.94 -14.06
CA VAL A 212 0.72 -3.11 -12.86
C VAL A 212 0.05 -3.85 -11.70
N ILE A 213 0.76 -3.96 -10.58
CA ILE A 213 0.14 -4.18 -9.27
C ILE A 213 -0.22 -2.82 -8.68
N MET A 214 -1.47 -2.64 -8.24
CA MET A 214 -1.86 -1.52 -7.38
C MET A 214 -2.05 -2.04 -5.96
N VAL A 215 -1.48 -1.34 -4.98
CA VAL A 215 -1.63 -1.66 -3.55
C VAL A 215 -2.25 -0.48 -2.83
N GLY A 216 -3.35 -0.72 -2.12
CA GLY A 216 -4.09 0.32 -1.40
C GLY A 216 -4.84 -0.23 -0.19
N ASP A 217 -5.40 0.66 0.61
CA ASP A 217 -6.16 0.33 1.82
C ASP A 217 -7.55 1.00 1.84
N GLY A 218 -7.77 2.06 1.07
CA GLY A 218 -8.95 2.91 1.21
C GLY A 218 -10.06 2.70 0.18
N ILE A 219 -11.25 3.20 0.52
CA ILE A 219 -12.41 3.37 -0.39
C ILE A 219 -11.99 4.16 -1.65
N ASN A 220 -11.06 5.11 -1.48
CA ASN A 220 -10.53 5.94 -2.57
C ASN A 220 -9.67 5.13 -3.57
N ASP A 221 -9.15 3.99 -3.15
CA ASP A 221 -8.26 3.15 -3.96
C ASP A 221 -9.01 2.00 -4.63
N ALA A 222 -10.21 1.65 -4.17
CA ALA A 222 -11.03 0.60 -4.76
C ALA A 222 -11.16 0.71 -6.30
N PRO A 223 -11.48 1.88 -6.89
CA PRO A 223 -11.49 2.02 -8.35
C PRO A 223 -10.11 1.82 -9.00
N ALA A 224 -9.02 2.18 -8.33
CA ALA A 224 -7.66 2.00 -8.82
C ALA A 224 -7.22 0.52 -8.75
N LEU A 225 -7.63 -0.20 -7.70
CA LEU A 225 -7.39 -1.63 -7.52
C LEU A 225 -8.03 -2.45 -8.65
N VAL A 226 -9.29 -2.16 -8.99
CA VAL A 226 -10.03 -2.86 -10.06
C VAL A 226 -9.43 -2.62 -11.45
N ASN A 227 -8.87 -1.43 -11.71
CA ASN A 227 -8.30 -1.10 -13.01
C ASN A 227 -6.84 -1.57 -13.19
N ALA A 228 -6.22 -2.10 -12.13
CA ALA A 228 -4.87 -2.64 -12.20
C ALA A 228 -4.84 -4.01 -12.90
N THR A 229 -3.64 -4.49 -13.25
CA THR A 229 -3.49 -5.89 -13.69
C THR A 229 -3.78 -6.86 -12.55
N ILE A 230 -3.37 -6.47 -11.33
CA ILE A 230 -3.70 -7.12 -10.06
C ILE A 230 -3.90 -6.01 -9.02
N GLY A 231 -5.07 -5.97 -8.39
CA GLY A 231 -5.34 -5.14 -7.22
C GLY A 231 -5.02 -5.89 -5.92
N ILE A 232 -4.26 -5.27 -5.03
CA ILE A 232 -3.93 -5.82 -3.71
C ILE A 232 -4.42 -4.87 -2.61
N SER A 233 -5.24 -5.40 -1.70
CA SER A 233 -5.64 -4.68 -0.48
C SER A 233 -4.81 -5.15 0.73
N VAL A 234 -4.47 -4.23 1.63
CA VAL A 234 -3.92 -4.57 2.96
C VAL A 234 -5.04 -4.97 3.92
N ASN A 235 -4.77 -5.84 4.90
CA ASN A 235 -5.80 -6.35 5.82
C ASN A 235 -6.41 -5.29 6.73
N ASP A 236 -5.72 -4.18 6.98
CA ASP A 236 -6.30 -3.06 7.75
C ASP A 236 -7.12 -2.11 6.84
N GLY A 237 -7.28 -2.46 5.57
CA GLY A 237 -8.04 -1.68 4.60
C GLY A 237 -9.53 -1.71 4.85
N THR A 238 -10.23 -0.76 4.24
CA THR A 238 -11.70 -0.69 4.28
C THR A 238 -12.34 -1.89 3.55
N ASP A 239 -13.52 -2.31 3.99
CA ASP A 239 -14.26 -3.43 3.38
C ASP A 239 -14.40 -3.27 1.86
N VAL A 240 -14.66 -2.04 1.40
CA VAL A 240 -14.78 -1.70 -0.03
C VAL A 240 -13.47 -1.97 -0.79
N ALA A 241 -12.31 -1.68 -0.17
CA ALA A 241 -11.01 -1.96 -0.77
C ALA A 241 -10.73 -3.47 -0.83
N MET A 242 -11.08 -4.22 0.23
CA MET A 242 -10.96 -5.68 0.24
C MET A 242 -11.84 -6.35 -0.82
N ASP A 243 -13.08 -5.90 -0.96
CA ASP A 243 -14.03 -6.41 -1.96
C ASP A 243 -13.65 -6.03 -3.39
N SER A 244 -12.86 -4.99 -3.57
CA SER A 244 -12.38 -4.55 -4.89
C SER A 244 -11.05 -5.18 -5.30
N ALA A 245 -10.32 -5.79 -4.37
CA ALA A 245 -9.00 -6.37 -4.63
C ALA A 245 -9.08 -7.81 -5.13
N ASP A 246 -8.09 -8.20 -5.91
CA ASP A 246 -7.85 -9.58 -6.34
C ASP A 246 -7.11 -10.40 -5.27
N VAL A 247 -6.28 -9.71 -4.47
CA VAL A 247 -5.46 -10.28 -3.41
C VAL A 247 -5.63 -9.48 -2.13
N ILE A 248 -5.73 -10.18 -1.01
CA ILE A 248 -5.72 -9.57 0.32
C ILE A 248 -4.43 -10.00 1.04
N LEU A 249 -3.65 -9.02 1.49
CA LEU A 249 -2.47 -9.20 2.34
C LEU A 249 -2.92 -9.34 3.79
N MET A 250 -3.09 -10.56 4.28
CA MET A 250 -3.57 -10.90 5.62
C MET A 250 -2.64 -10.42 6.74
N ASN A 251 -1.33 -10.50 6.50
CA ASN A 251 -0.32 -9.86 7.32
C ASN A 251 0.11 -8.59 6.57
N ASN A 252 0.15 -7.43 7.25
CA ASN A 252 0.49 -6.15 6.62
C ASN A 252 1.98 -6.03 6.21
N ASP A 253 2.60 -7.16 5.85
CA ASP A 253 3.95 -7.29 5.32
C ASP A 253 3.92 -7.30 3.79
N ILE A 254 4.25 -6.13 3.24
CA ILE A 254 4.29 -5.85 1.81
C ILE A 254 5.35 -6.68 1.09
N SER A 255 6.33 -7.25 1.82
CA SER A 255 7.33 -8.18 1.26
C SER A 255 6.68 -9.38 0.55
N ASN A 256 5.49 -9.80 1.00
CA ASN A 256 4.80 -10.96 0.45
C ASN A 256 4.36 -10.73 -1.00
N ILE A 257 4.24 -9.50 -1.47
CA ILE A 257 3.97 -9.21 -2.88
C ILE A 257 5.12 -9.71 -3.78
N LEU A 258 6.37 -9.62 -3.34
CA LEU A 258 7.50 -10.20 -4.07
C LEU A 258 7.44 -11.72 -4.09
N ASP A 259 7.04 -12.33 -2.97
CA ASP A 259 6.85 -13.77 -2.88
C ASP A 259 5.74 -14.24 -3.84
N LEU A 260 4.64 -13.48 -3.97
CA LEU A 260 3.59 -13.76 -4.95
C LEU A 260 4.15 -13.82 -6.38
N ILE A 261 4.97 -12.84 -6.77
CA ILE A 261 5.58 -12.79 -8.10
C ILE A 261 6.52 -13.98 -8.31
N LYS A 262 7.34 -14.33 -7.30
CA LYS A 262 8.25 -15.48 -7.36
C LYS A 262 7.51 -16.81 -7.46
N ILE A 263 6.48 -16.99 -6.63
CA ILE A 263 5.62 -18.18 -6.62
C ILE A 263 4.95 -18.33 -7.98
N SER A 264 4.39 -17.24 -8.52
CA SER A 264 3.76 -17.19 -9.83
C SER A 264 4.72 -17.60 -10.96
N LYS A 265 5.94 -17.05 -10.99
CA LYS A 265 6.98 -17.43 -11.97
C LYS A 265 7.30 -18.93 -11.90
N LYS A 266 7.47 -19.49 -10.71
CA LYS A 266 7.81 -20.92 -10.55
C LYS A 266 6.63 -21.85 -10.84
N ALA A 267 5.43 -21.48 -10.39
CA ALA A 267 4.21 -22.23 -10.69
C ALA A 267 3.99 -22.32 -12.20
N TYR A 268 4.21 -21.23 -12.93
CA TYR A 268 4.13 -21.22 -14.39
C TYR A 268 5.14 -22.16 -15.06
N LEU A 269 6.39 -22.22 -14.56
CA LEU A 269 7.38 -23.17 -15.06
C LEU A 269 6.95 -24.62 -14.83
N ILE A 270 6.44 -24.94 -13.64
CA ILE A 270 5.92 -26.28 -13.32
C ILE A 270 4.73 -26.64 -14.21
N ILE A 271 3.84 -25.69 -14.49
CA ILE A 271 2.72 -25.90 -15.43
C ILE A 271 3.24 -26.23 -16.83
N LYS A 272 4.25 -25.50 -17.32
CA LYS A 272 4.88 -25.80 -18.62
C LYS A 272 5.54 -27.17 -18.65
N GLU A 273 6.28 -27.54 -17.59
CA GLU A 273 6.88 -28.87 -17.44
C GLU A 273 5.80 -29.96 -17.44
N ASN A 274 4.71 -29.77 -16.70
CA ASN A 274 3.60 -30.72 -16.62
C ASN A 274 2.92 -30.90 -17.98
N LEU A 275 2.65 -29.81 -18.70
CA LEU A 275 2.08 -29.87 -20.06
C LEU A 275 3.04 -30.57 -21.02
N PHE A 276 4.34 -30.27 -20.95
CA PHE A 276 5.34 -30.95 -21.76
C PHE A 276 5.29 -32.46 -21.54
N TRP A 277 5.33 -32.93 -20.29
CA TRP A 277 5.25 -34.36 -19.99
C TRP A 277 3.92 -34.96 -20.45
N ALA A 278 2.79 -34.30 -20.17
CA ALA A 278 1.47 -34.78 -20.59
C ALA A 278 1.38 -34.99 -22.11
N PHE A 279 1.89 -34.04 -22.91
CA PHE A 279 1.91 -34.17 -24.37
C PHE A 279 2.97 -35.15 -24.86
N PHE A 280 4.14 -35.19 -24.24
CA PHE A 280 5.24 -36.05 -24.65
C PHE A 280 4.83 -37.52 -24.69
N TYR A 281 4.20 -38.03 -23.62
CA TYR A 281 3.73 -39.42 -23.60
C TYR A 281 2.65 -39.69 -24.66
N ASN A 282 1.68 -38.78 -24.80
CA ASN A 282 0.61 -38.94 -25.78
C ASN A 282 1.16 -38.95 -27.21
N LEU A 283 2.10 -38.06 -27.52
CA LEU A 283 2.69 -37.93 -28.84
C LEU A 283 3.57 -39.14 -29.18
N LEU A 284 4.24 -39.74 -28.20
CA LEU A 284 4.95 -41.01 -28.38
C LEU A 284 4.01 -42.18 -28.63
N MET A 285 2.81 -42.20 -28.02
CA MET A 285 1.85 -43.30 -28.16
C MET A 285 1.08 -43.26 -29.48
N ILE A 286 0.92 -42.10 -30.12
CA ILE A 286 0.21 -41.97 -31.41
C ILE A 286 0.84 -42.83 -32.51
N PRO A 287 2.16 -42.75 -32.80
CA PRO A 287 2.81 -43.61 -33.78
C PRO A 287 2.64 -45.11 -33.51
N ILE A 288 2.69 -45.51 -32.24
CA ILE A 288 2.52 -46.90 -31.81
C ILE A 288 1.08 -47.36 -32.07
N ALA A 289 0.10 -46.50 -31.76
CA ALA A 289 -1.32 -46.77 -32.02
C ALA A 289 -1.67 -46.81 -33.51
N MET A 290 -0.93 -46.07 -34.35
CA MET A 290 -1.05 -46.12 -35.81
C MET A 290 -0.44 -47.38 -36.45
N GLY A 291 0.17 -48.26 -35.65
CA GLY A 291 0.73 -49.52 -36.13
C GLY A 291 2.15 -49.41 -36.73
N LEU A 292 2.84 -48.28 -36.57
CA LEU A 292 4.21 -48.11 -37.11
C LEU A 292 5.23 -49.10 -36.53
N LEU A 293 4.94 -49.66 -35.34
CA LEU A 293 5.79 -50.66 -34.68
C LEU A 293 5.23 -52.09 -34.76
N GLU A 294 4.16 -52.33 -35.52
CA GLU A 294 3.60 -53.68 -35.69
C GLU A 294 4.58 -54.64 -36.36
N ASN A 295 5.42 -54.15 -37.28
CA ASN A 295 6.50 -54.93 -37.88
C ASN A 295 7.55 -55.42 -36.86
N TYR A 296 7.63 -54.78 -35.69
CA TYR A 296 8.49 -55.18 -34.57
C TYR A 296 7.71 -55.96 -33.48
N GLY A 297 6.45 -56.34 -33.75
CA GLY A 297 5.59 -57.09 -32.81
C GLY A 297 5.01 -56.24 -31.68
N ILE A 298 5.13 -54.91 -31.75
CA ILE A 298 4.60 -54.00 -30.72
C ILE A 298 3.28 -53.42 -31.23
N SER A 299 2.17 -53.99 -30.76
CA SER A 299 0.84 -53.43 -30.94
C SER A 299 0.38 -52.71 -29.67
N MET A 300 -0.39 -51.62 -29.83
CA MET A 300 -0.95 -50.93 -28.68
C MET A 300 -2.03 -51.78 -28.01
N SER A 301 -1.72 -52.30 -26.84
CA SER A 301 -2.72 -52.92 -25.96
C SER A 301 -3.29 -51.88 -24.97
N PRO A 302 -4.55 -52.05 -24.53
CA PRO A 302 -5.12 -51.23 -23.45
C PRO A 302 -4.27 -51.20 -22.18
N MET A 303 -3.50 -52.28 -21.92
CA MET A 303 -2.60 -52.37 -20.77
C MET A 303 -1.44 -51.38 -20.87
N PHE A 304 -0.77 -51.28 -22.04
CA PHE A 304 0.32 -50.32 -22.23
C PHE A 304 -0.16 -48.87 -22.14
N ALA A 305 -1.33 -48.57 -22.69
CA ALA A 305 -1.94 -47.24 -22.58
C ALA A 305 -2.22 -46.87 -21.11
N SER A 306 -2.76 -47.80 -20.33
CA SER A 306 -3.05 -47.61 -18.90
C SER A 306 -1.78 -47.36 -18.07
N ILE A 307 -0.71 -48.13 -18.31
CA ILE A 307 0.58 -47.93 -17.64
C ILE A 307 1.17 -46.55 -18.00
N ALA A 308 1.16 -46.18 -19.28
CA ALA A 308 1.66 -44.89 -19.73
C ALA A 308 0.88 -43.72 -19.10
N MET A 309 -0.45 -43.82 -19.03
CA MET A 309 -1.31 -42.81 -18.38
C MET A 309 -1.03 -42.68 -16.88
N THR A 310 -0.76 -43.80 -16.20
CA THR A 310 -0.41 -43.83 -14.78
C THR A 310 0.95 -43.17 -14.52
N ILE A 311 1.97 -43.49 -15.32
CA ILE A 311 3.31 -42.89 -15.22
C ILE A 311 3.26 -41.39 -15.50
N SER A 312 2.51 -40.96 -16.51
CA SER A 312 2.29 -39.54 -16.83
C SER A 312 1.68 -38.80 -15.64
N SER A 313 0.60 -39.34 -15.06
CA SER A 313 -0.06 -38.75 -13.90
C SER A 313 0.85 -38.66 -12.67
N LEU A 314 1.62 -39.72 -12.39
CA LEU A 314 2.57 -39.74 -11.27
C LEU A 314 3.67 -38.68 -11.45
N THR A 315 4.20 -38.55 -12.67
CA THR A 315 5.22 -37.55 -13.01
C THR A 315 4.72 -36.13 -12.77
N VAL A 316 3.50 -35.82 -13.25
CA VAL A 316 2.85 -34.52 -13.04
C VAL A 316 2.61 -34.22 -11.57
N VAL A 317 2.16 -35.21 -10.78
CA VAL A 317 1.92 -35.04 -9.35
C VAL A 317 3.23 -34.77 -8.60
N ILE A 318 4.26 -35.59 -8.84
CA ILE A 318 5.58 -35.42 -8.20
C ILE A 318 6.18 -34.06 -8.55
N ASN A 319 6.07 -33.64 -9.82
CA ASN A 319 6.58 -32.35 -10.26
C ASN A 319 5.84 -31.19 -9.58
N SER A 320 4.52 -31.27 -9.47
CA SER A 320 3.68 -30.26 -8.81
C SER A 320 4.02 -30.09 -7.33
N LEU A 321 4.38 -31.17 -6.64
CA LEU A 321 4.81 -31.13 -5.23
C LEU A 321 6.10 -30.32 -5.00
N ARG A 322 6.90 -30.05 -6.03
CA ARG A 322 8.10 -29.17 -5.91
C ARG A 322 7.73 -27.74 -5.54
N LEU A 323 6.51 -27.29 -5.82
CA LEU A 323 6.02 -25.96 -5.41
C LEU A 323 5.83 -25.90 -3.89
N SER A 324 5.33 -26.98 -3.27
CA SER A 324 5.12 -27.10 -1.81
C SER A 324 6.43 -27.04 -1.02
N LYS A 325 7.52 -27.58 -1.59
CA LYS A 325 8.86 -27.61 -0.98
C LYS A 325 9.64 -26.29 -1.13
N MET A 326 9.04 -25.23 -1.66
CA MET A 326 9.70 -23.92 -1.71
C MET A 326 9.82 -23.33 -0.31
N ASN A 327 11.06 -23.20 0.15
CA ASN A 327 11.40 -22.28 1.23
C ASN A 327 11.61 -20.89 0.61
N LEU A 328 10.58 -20.06 0.71
CA LEU A 328 10.67 -18.61 0.53
C LEU A 328 10.75 -17.95 1.91
#